data_AF-A0A1T0B0I4-F1
#
_entry.id   AF-A0A1T0B0I4-F1
#
_cell.length_a   1.000
_cell.length_b   1.000
_cell.length_c   1.000
_cell.angle_alpha   90.00
_cell.angle_beta   90.00
_cell.angle_gamma   90.00
#
_symmetry.space_group_name_H-M   'P 1'
#
loop_
_entity.id
_entity.type
_entity.pdbx_description
1 polymer ?
#
loop_
_entity_poly.entity_id
_entity_poly.type
_entity_poly.pdbx_seq_one_letter_code
_entity_poly.pdbx_strand_id
1 'polypeptide(L)' 'MPVYEAGLADLREELNFSQKQLAKALGISQSAVAKIEQKDNDPRLSTLKRYVEAMSGSLSLAVKMPDGHSSIFQI' A
#
# COMPACT_ATOMS: atom_id res chain seq x y z
N MET A 1 18.39 1.33 12.20
CA MET A 1 17.35 2.31 11.83
C MET A 1 16.10 1.93 12.61
N PRO A 2 15.54 2.80 13.45
CA PRO A 2 14.27 2.52 14.08
C PRO A 2 13.24 2.35 12.97
N VAL A 3 12.49 1.24 13.01
CA VAL A 3 11.42 0.95 12.05
C VAL A 3 10.29 1.92 12.38
N TYR A 4 10.30 3.12 11.81
CA TYR A 4 9.09 3.94 11.77
C TYR A 4 8.03 3.10 11.07
N GLU A 5 6.83 2.98 11.64
CA GLU A 5 5.70 2.32 11.01
C GLU A 5 5.44 2.99 9.64
N ALA A 6 6.05 2.47 8.57
CA ALA A 6 5.87 2.99 7.22
C ALA A 6 4.43 2.69 6.79
N GLY A 7 3.60 3.73 6.76
CA GLY A 7 2.21 3.63 6.34
C GLY A 7 2.07 3.79 4.82
N LEU A 8 0.87 3.52 4.30
CA LEU A 8 0.56 3.74 2.88
C LEU A 8 0.73 5.22 2.47
N ALA A 9 0.46 6.14 3.39
CA ALA A 9 0.68 7.58 3.17
C ALA A 9 2.16 7.91 2.91
N ASP A 10 3.07 7.32 3.68
CA ASP A 10 4.51 7.56 3.53
C ASP A 10 4.99 7.07 2.16
N LEU A 11 4.60 5.85 1.76
CA LEU A 11 4.90 5.30 0.43
C LEU A 11 4.38 6.22 -0.70
N ARG A 12 3.16 6.73 -0.56
CA ARG A 12 2.57 7.65 -1.54
C ARG A 12 3.36 8.96 -1.63
N GLU A 13 3.79 9.49 -0.50
CA GLU A 13 4.53 10.75 -0.42
C GLU A 13 5.96 10.62 -0.95
N GLU A 14 6.63 9.50 -0.69
CA GLU A 14 7.94 9.16 -1.30
C GLU A 14 7.88 9.15 -2.84
N LEU A 15 6.74 8.71 -3.40
CA LEU A 15 6.48 8.71 -4.83
C LEU A 15 5.95 10.05 -5.36
N ASN A 16 5.91 11.10 -4.54
CA ASN A 16 5.39 12.43 -4.87
C ASN A 16 3.93 12.42 -5.39
N PHE A 17 3.11 11.46 -4.93
CA PHE A 17 1.68 11.42 -5.24
C PHE A 17 0.87 12.16 -4.17
N SER A 18 -0.06 13.01 -4.57
CA SER A 18 -1.10 13.51 -3.67
C SER A 18 -2.24 12.51 -3.53
N GLN A 19 -2.97 12.57 -2.41
CA GLN A 19 -4.20 11.78 -2.24
C GLN A 19 -5.22 12.04 -3.36
N LYS A 20 -5.28 13.25 -3.92
CA LYS A 20 -6.16 13.59 -5.05
C LYS A 20 -5.73 12.90 -6.35
N GLN A 21 -4.43 12.87 -6.65
CA GLN A 21 -3.91 12.15 -7.82
C GLN A 21 -4.17 10.65 -7.71
N LEU A 22 -3.92 10.07 -6.54
CA LEU A 22 -4.17 8.66 -6.30
C LEU A 22 -5.66 8.31 -6.36
N ALA A 23 -6.53 9.15 -5.77
CA ALA A 23 -7.98 8.99 -5.85
C ALA A 23 -8.47 8.99 -7.30
N LYS A 24 -7.94 9.91 -8.13
CA LYS A 24 -8.24 9.99 -9.57
C LYS A 24 -7.79 8.71 -10.30
N ALA A 25 -6.59 8.22 -10.02
CA ALA A 25 -6.07 6.99 -10.63
C ALA A 25 -6.89 5.74 -10.23
N LEU A 26 -7.37 5.70 -8.98
CA LEU A 26 -8.19 4.61 -8.46
C LEU A 26 -9.68 4.70 -8.82
N GLY A 27 -10.14 5.85 -9.31
CA GLY A 27 -11.56 6.12 -9.57
C GLY A 27 -12.41 6.20 -8.30
N ILE A 28 -11.85 6.69 -7.19
CA ILE A 28 -12.52 6.81 -5.89
C ILE A 28 -12.42 8.26 -5.35
N SER A 29 -13.06 8.54 -4.21
CA SER A 29 -12.93 9.85 -3.56
C SER A 29 -11.59 10.01 -2.83
N GLN A 30 -11.11 11.24 -2.70
CA GLN A 30 -9.94 11.53 -1.87
C GLN A 30 -10.15 11.17 -0.39
N SER A 31 -11.37 11.29 0.12
CA SER A 31 -11.73 10.81 1.47
C SER A 31 -11.61 9.29 1.60
N ALA A 32 -11.89 8.52 0.54
CA ALA A 32 -11.70 7.07 0.55
C ALA A 32 -10.22 6.71 0.59
N VAL A 33 -9.36 7.45 -0.13
CA VAL A 33 -7.89 7.31 -0.04
C VAL A 33 -7.42 7.62 1.38
N ALA A 34 -7.86 8.73 1.97
CA ALA A 34 -7.50 9.07 3.36
C ALA A 34 -7.93 7.98 4.36
N LYS A 35 -9.11 7.37 4.16
CA LYS A 35 -9.57 6.23 4.98
C LYS A 35 -8.70 4.99 4.79
N ILE A 36 -8.25 4.72 3.57
CA ILE A 36 -7.33 3.60 3.29
C ILE A 36 -6.00 3.78 4.05
N GLU A 37 -5.51 5.02 4.14
CA GLU A 37 -4.24 5.40 4.78
C GLU A 37 -4.29 5.52 6.31
N GLN A 38 -5.47 5.41 6.94
CA GLN A 38 -5.60 5.49 8.40
C GLN A 38 -4.91 4.29 9.08
N LYS A 39 -4.25 4.53 10.22
CA LYS A 39 -3.55 3.48 10.99
C LYS A 39 -4.45 2.34 11.43
N ASP A 40 -5.70 2.63 11.79
CA ASP A 40 -6.66 1.64 12.30
C ASP A 40 -7.46 0.95 11.17
N ASN A 41 -7.08 1.17 9.90
CA ASN A 41 -7.76 0.57 8.77
C ASN A 41 -7.02 -0.70 8.32
N ASP A 42 -7.79 -1.78 8.12
CA ASP A 42 -7.30 -3.07 7.62
C ASP A 42 -7.69 -3.27 6.14
N PRO A 43 -6.98 -2.66 5.17
CA PRO A 43 -7.31 -2.81 3.77
C PRO A 43 -7.09 -4.25 3.31
N ARG A 44 -7.99 -4.73 2.46
CA ARG A 44 -7.81 -6.02 1.76
C ARG A 44 -6.54 -5.99 0.91
N LEU A 45 -5.89 -7.14 0.71
CA LEU A 45 -4.75 -7.28 -0.21
C LEU A 45 -5.06 -6.74 -1.62
N SER A 46 -6.28 -6.96 -2.11
CA SER A 46 -6.72 -6.42 -3.41
C SER A 46 -6.77 -4.89 -3.45
N THR A 47 -7.07 -4.25 -2.31
CA THR A 47 -7.03 -2.79 -2.17
C THR A 47 -5.60 -2.30 -2.18
N LEU A 48 -4.71 -2.94 -1.42
CA LEU A 48 -3.28 -2.62 -1.39
C LEU A 48 -2.65 -2.77 -2.78
N LYS A 49 -2.97 -3.85 -3.49
CA LYS A 49 -2.52 -4.10 -4.85
C LYS A 49 -2.89 -2.92 -5.76
N ARG A 50 -4.19 -2.61 -5.85
CA ARG A 50 -4.69 -1.50 -6.67
C ARG A 50 -4.06 -0.16 -6.27
N TYR A 51 -3.88 0.07 -4.98
CA TYR A 51 -3.27 1.29 -4.43
C TYR A 51 -1.83 1.47 -4.95
N VAL A 52 -1.03 0.41 -4.90
CA VAL A 52 0.36 0.42 -5.38
C VAL A 52 0.43 0.48 -6.91
N GLU A 53 -0.40 -0.29 -7.62
CA GLU A 53 -0.47 -0.29 -9.09
C GLU A 53 -0.90 1.08 -9.65
N ALA A 54 -1.79 1.80 -8.97
CA ALA A 54 -2.20 3.14 -9.36
C ALA A 54 -1.05 4.17 -9.28
N MET A 55 0.01 3.85 -8.53
CA MET A 55 1.26 4.61 -8.47
C MET A 55 2.37 3.99 -9.34
N SER A 56 2.02 3.09 -10.27
CA SER A 56 2.95 2.34 -11.13
C SER A 56 3.92 1.41 -10.38
N GLY A 57 3.58 1.02 -9.15
CA GLY A 57 4.31 -0.01 -8.40
C GLY A 57 3.75 -1.42 -8.61
N SER A 58 4.43 -2.40 -8.04
CA SER A 58 3.98 -3.80 -7.96
C SER A 58 3.96 -4.26 -6.51
N LEU A 59 2.88 -4.91 -6.08
CA LEU A 59 2.79 -5.50 -4.75
C LEU A 59 3.21 -6.98 -4.80
N SER A 60 4.01 -7.40 -3.81
CA SER A 60 4.33 -8.81 -3.61
C SER A 60 4.16 -9.18 -2.14
N LEU A 61 3.62 -10.36 -1.89
CA LEU A 61 3.47 -10.90 -0.54
C LEU A 61 4.68 -11.78 -0.23
N ALA A 62 5.51 -11.32 0.71
CA ALA A 62 6.60 -12.12 1.26
C ALA A 62 6.12 -12.85 2.52
N VAL A 63 6.26 -14.17 2.54
CA VAL A 63 5.92 -15.03 3.68
C VAL A 63 7.20 -15.65 4.21
N LYS A 64 7.48 -15.44 5.51
CA LYS A 64 8.60 -16.06 6.22
C LYS A 64 8.08 -17.15 7.15
N MET A 65 8.57 -18.36 6.96
CA MET A 65 8.19 -19.54 7.73
C MET A 65 9.12 -19.71 8.94
N PRO A 66 8.64 -20.34 10.04
CA PRO A 66 9.45 -20.57 11.24
C PRO A 66 10.69 -21.44 11.02
N ASP A 67 10.67 -22.31 10.00
CA ASP A 67 11.77 -23.18 9.59
C ASP A 67 12.87 -22.45 8.79
N GLY A 68 12.70 -21.14 8.56
CA GLY A 68 13.62 -20.31 7.80
C GLY A 68 13.32 -20.23 6.30
N HIS A 69 12.35 -20.98 5.80
CA HIS A 69 11.94 -20.89 4.39
C HIS A 69 11.21 -19.57 4.15
N SER A 70 11.41 -18.98 2.96
CA SER A 70 10.71 -17.75 2.55
C SER A 70 10.15 -17.91 1.14
N SER A 71 8.92 -17.44 0.94
CA SER A 71 8.24 -17.46 -0.36
C SER A 71 7.75 -16.05 -0.70
N ILE A 72 7.88 -15.66 -1.96
CA ILE A 72 7.36 -14.38 -2.48
C ILE A 72 6.30 -14.70 -3.52
N PHE A 73 5.10 -14.17 -3.31
CA PHE A 73 3.97 -14.28 -4.23
C PHE A 73 3.74 -12.94 -4.91
N GLN A 74 3.76 -12.94 -6.24
CA GLN A 74 3.24 -11.82 -7.04
C GLN A 74 1.72 -11.86 -6.92
N ILE A 75 1.10 -10.78 -6.42
CA ILE A 75 -0.34 -10.73 -6.16
C ILE A 75 -1.04 -9.68 -6.97
#